data_AF-A0A4Y7LB44-F1
#
_entry.id   AF-A0A4Y7LB44-F1
#
_cell.length_a   1.000
_cell.length_b   1.000
_cell.length_c   1.000
_cell.angle_alpha   90.00
_cell.angle_beta   90.00
_cell.angle_gamma   90.00
#
_symmetry.space_group_name_H-M   'P 1'
#
loop_
_entity.id
_entity.type
_entity.pdbx_description
1 polymer ?
#
loop_
_entity_poly.entity_id
_entity_poly.type
_entity_poly.pdbx_seq_one_letter_code
_entity_poly.pdbx_strand_id
1 'polypeptide(L)'
;TAFLCLQENASQKHFYFKARLVSYIVLHILMRHLHDEVTSKEVFKVIKETYEEKFNSFMSEKLIPVAGDTALENLGIGDAKMREKIFRDVDVVVNFAATTNFNERYDVALGTNTLGPKNILDLSKKCVKLEMLLHISTAYVCGDKAGLILEEPYKMGETLTRTKTILDIGMEKKVIEQKLEEFRAKLLSKKEETKAMKELGLERARMFGWPNVYVFTKAMGEMLIGERRENLPIIIVRPTIVTSTIKEPFPGWVEGVKTVDSYFAGFGLGKITFFLGSSKTIMDVIPGDMVVNATMAAMVAHGDKPNSRFMIIYQVGSSNREPMYCSMIKDYAYNHFAKNPLMSKNGKLIKVVKPYCFTSMNSLQIYMDLKYNFPLKGLRLAYAILRHDDGGFCTDMEHQPYLLFKGRFDDSNTEKLRISVKANVKEKNMFYFVPQCINWDDYFMNIHLPGLMTFVLN
;
A
#
# COMPACT_ATOMS: atom_id res chain seq x y z
N THR A 1 -18.29 -8.05 16.37
CA THR A 1 -17.01 -8.72 16.04
C THR A 1 -16.55 -8.27 14.67
N ALA A 2 -15.31 -7.81 14.55
CA ALA A 2 -14.72 -7.45 13.26
C ALA A 2 -13.82 -8.61 12.76
N PHE A 3 -13.96 -8.97 11.48
CA PHE A 3 -13.03 -9.87 10.81
C PHE A 3 -12.06 -9.03 9.97
N LEU A 4 -10.81 -8.99 10.42
CA LEU A 4 -9.74 -8.25 9.77
C LEU A 4 -8.94 -9.20 8.87
N CYS A 5 -8.93 -8.90 7.57
CA CYS A 5 -8.14 -9.68 6.63
C CYS A 5 -6.81 -8.97 6.34
N LEU A 6 -5.71 -9.60 6.75
CA LEU A 6 -4.34 -9.16 6.52
C LEU A 6 -3.63 -10.17 5.62
N GLN A 7 -2.80 -9.71 4.69
CA GLN A 7 -1.96 -10.56 3.87
C GLN A 7 -0.55 -9.98 3.80
N GLU A 8 0.44 -10.84 4.02
CA GLU A 8 1.86 -10.50 3.99
C GLU A 8 2.42 -10.57 2.56
N ASN A 9 3.42 -9.73 2.25
CA ASN A 9 4.21 -9.88 1.02
C ASN A 9 5.03 -11.17 1.11
N ALA A 10 4.59 -12.21 0.40
CA ALA A 10 5.10 -13.57 0.55
C ALA A 10 6.60 -13.71 0.25
N SER A 11 7.38 -14.20 1.22
CA SER A 11 8.58 -15.01 0.97
C SER A 11 8.36 -16.42 1.53
N GLN A 12 8.07 -17.36 0.62
CA GLN A 12 7.65 -18.74 0.93
C GLN A 12 8.69 -19.57 1.73
N LYS A 13 8.24 -20.28 2.76
CA LYS A 13 8.81 -21.57 3.21
C LYS A 13 7.69 -22.55 3.59
N HIS A 14 7.65 -23.72 2.96
CA HIS A 14 6.69 -24.80 3.26
C HIS A 14 7.35 -25.89 4.12
N PHE A 15 6.65 -26.37 5.16
CA PHE A 15 7.00 -27.57 5.93
C PHE A 15 5.75 -28.46 6.10
N TYR A 16 5.90 -29.79 5.94
CA TYR A 16 4.83 -30.78 6.08
C TYR A 16 5.05 -31.67 7.30
N PHE A 17 4.03 -31.86 8.15
CA PHE A 17 4.04 -32.83 9.28
C PHE A 17 2.67 -33.55 9.43
N LYS A 18 2.57 -34.51 10.36
CA LYS A 18 1.48 -35.50 10.52
C LYS A 18 0.29 -34.99 11.36
N ALA A 19 -0.95 -35.24 10.90
CA ALA A 19 -2.20 -34.50 11.17
C ALA A 19 -2.63 -34.14 12.62
N ARG A 20 -2.24 -34.89 13.67
CA ARG A 20 -2.64 -34.55 15.06
C ARG A 20 -1.64 -33.63 15.78
N LEU A 21 -0.35 -33.75 15.44
CA LEU A 21 0.70 -32.80 15.83
C LEU A 21 0.58 -31.50 15.03
N VAL A 22 0.09 -31.58 13.79
CA VAL A 22 -0.08 -30.44 12.88
C VAL A 22 -1.01 -29.38 13.43
N SER A 23 -2.13 -29.71 14.08
CA SER A 23 -3.05 -28.69 14.58
C SER A 23 -2.43 -27.84 15.71
N TYR A 24 -1.71 -28.48 16.63
CA TYR A 24 -0.97 -27.77 17.68
C TYR A 24 0.21 -26.97 17.14
N ILE A 25 0.97 -27.54 16.19
CA ILE A 25 2.10 -26.85 15.55
C ILE A 25 1.61 -25.66 14.71
N VAL A 26 0.53 -25.81 13.95
CA VAL A 26 -0.06 -24.73 13.14
C VAL A 26 -0.59 -23.64 14.05
N LEU A 27 -1.30 -23.98 15.14
CA LEU A 27 -1.74 -22.99 16.12
C LEU A 27 -0.56 -22.29 16.80
N HIS A 28 0.49 -23.02 17.15
CA HIS A 28 1.69 -22.45 17.76
C HIS A 28 2.45 -21.51 16.80
N ILE A 29 2.61 -21.90 15.54
CA ILE A 29 3.20 -21.07 14.48
C ILE A 29 2.34 -19.83 14.26
N LEU A 30 1.02 -19.98 14.20
CA LEU A 30 0.08 -18.89 14.00
C LEU A 30 0.12 -17.88 15.16
N MET A 31 0.14 -18.37 16.41
CA MET A 31 0.28 -17.51 17.59
C MET A 31 1.64 -16.83 17.64
N ARG A 32 2.70 -17.51 17.21
CA ARG A 32 4.04 -16.93 17.09
C ARG A 32 4.08 -15.83 16.02
N HIS A 33 3.48 -16.05 14.85
CA HIS A 33 3.36 -15.03 13.81
C HIS A 33 2.51 -13.84 14.29
N LEU A 34 1.40 -14.09 14.98
CA LEU A 34 0.62 -13.01 15.60
C LEU A 34 1.47 -12.21 16.60
N HIS A 35 2.35 -12.88 17.33
CA HIS A 35 3.27 -12.21 18.24
C HIS A 35 4.28 -11.36 17.48
N ASP A 36 5.07 -12.00 16.61
CA ASP A 36 6.21 -11.40 15.92
C ASP A 36 5.78 -10.30 14.93
N GLU A 37 4.64 -10.47 14.25
CA GLU A 37 4.19 -9.53 13.21
C GLU A 37 3.15 -8.50 13.68
N VAL A 38 2.51 -8.71 14.83
CA VAL A 38 1.48 -7.79 15.32
C VAL A 38 1.82 -7.30 16.72
N THR A 39 1.69 -8.14 17.73
CA THR A 39 1.68 -7.66 19.13
C THR A 39 3.05 -7.21 19.66
N SER A 40 4.15 -7.63 19.01
CA SER A 40 5.51 -7.23 19.37
C SER A 40 5.97 -5.95 18.69
N LYS A 41 5.25 -5.46 17.68
CA LYS A 41 5.59 -4.25 16.94
C LYS A 41 5.48 -3.03 17.86
N GLU A 42 6.36 -2.06 17.66
CA GLU A 42 6.44 -0.84 18.49
C GLU A 42 5.11 -0.07 18.53
N VAL A 43 4.28 -0.16 17.48
CA VAL A 43 2.94 0.45 17.43
C VAL A 43 2.02 -0.02 18.55
N PHE A 44 2.22 -1.24 19.07
CA PHE A 44 1.46 -1.78 20.20
C PHE A 44 1.98 -1.33 21.57
N LYS A 45 3.06 -0.54 21.63
CA LYS A 45 3.65 -0.03 22.86
C LYS A 45 2.63 0.63 23.78
N VAL A 46 1.78 1.52 23.24
CA VAL A 46 0.77 2.24 24.04
C VAL A 46 -0.22 1.27 24.69
N ILE A 47 -0.68 0.26 23.95
CA ILE A 47 -1.59 -0.76 24.49
C ILE A 47 -0.85 -1.62 25.53
N LYS A 48 0.40 -1.98 25.27
CA LYS A 48 1.24 -2.74 26.20
C LYS A 48 1.48 -2.00 27.51
N GLU A 49 1.75 -0.70 27.45
CA GLU A 49 1.90 0.18 28.62
C GLU A 49 0.56 0.39 29.34
N THR A 50 -0.56 0.46 28.62
CA THR A 50 -1.89 0.66 29.23
C THR A 50 -2.35 -0.56 30.03
N TYR A 51 -2.08 -1.77 29.53
CA TYR A 51 -2.53 -3.01 30.16
C TYR A 51 -1.46 -3.73 30.97
N GLU A 52 -0.19 -3.31 30.87
CA GLU A 52 0.96 -3.83 31.61
C GLU A 52 0.96 -5.38 31.67
N GLU A 53 0.92 -5.96 32.88
CA GLU A 53 0.89 -7.41 33.12
C GLU A 53 -0.34 -8.10 32.50
N LYS A 54 -1.44 -7.37 32.30
CA LYS A 54 -2.68 -7.88 31.68
C LYS A 54 -2.67 -7.85 30.16
N PHE A 55 -1.62 -7.31 29.52
CA PHE A 55 -1.55 -7.16 28.06
C PHE A 55 -1.83 -8.49 27.32
N ASN A 56 -1.15 -9.57 27.70
CA ASN A 56 -1.32 -10.87 27.03
C ASN A 56 -2.74 -11.44 27.19
N SER A 57 -3.35 -11.24 28.36
CA SER A 57 -4.74 -11.66 28.61
C SER A 57 -5.71 -10.83 27.77
N PHE A 58 -5.51 -9.51 27.70
CA PHE A 58 -6.33 -8.62 26.90
C PHE A 58 -6.26 -8.98 25.40
N MET A 59 -5.05 -9.18 24.87
CA MET A 59 -4.87 -9.51 23.46
C MET A 59 -5.48 -10.87 23.09
N SER A 60 -5.37 -11.89 23.95
CA SER A 60 -5.97 -13.21 23.69
C SER A 60 -7.49 -13.22 23.78
N GLU A 61 -8.10 -12.30 24.55
CA GLU A 61 -9.55 -12.11 24.55
C GLU A 61 -10.05 -11.41 23.28
N LYS A 62 -9.27 -10.46 22.74
CA LYS A 62 -9.68 -9.63 21.59
C LYS A 62 -9.30 -10.20 20.23
N LEU A 63 -8.24 -11.01 20.14
CA LEU A 63 -7.69 -11.50 18.88
C LEU A 63 -7.88 -13.01 18.72
N ILE A 64 -8.49 -13.39 17.61
CA ILE A 64 -8.60 -14.79 17.17
C ILE A 64 -7.88 -14.88 15.82
N PRO A 65 -6.63 -15.36 15.78
CA PRO A 65 -5.93 -15.49 14.52
C PRO A 65 -6.52 -16.65 13.70
N VAL A 66 -6.63 -16.44 12.39
CA VAL A 66 -7.12 -17.42 11.44
C VAL A 66 -6.13 -17.52 10.28
N ALA A 67 -5.57 -18.71 10.07
CA ALA A 67 -4.70 -18.96 8.93
C ALA A 67 -5.52 -19.01 7.63
N GLY A 68 -5.09 -18.24 6.62
CA GLY A 68 -5.76 -18.15 5.33
C GLY A 68 -4.95 -17.40 4.29
N ASP A 69 -5.44 -17.42 3.04
CA ASP A 69 -4.90 -16.71 1.89
C ASP A 69 -6.08 -16.15 1.07
N THR A 70 -6.10 -14.83 0.86
CA THR A 70 -7.22 -14.17 0.19
C THR A 70 -7.34 -14.55 -1.28
N ALA A 71 -6.24 -14.94 -1.92
CA ALA A 71 -6.24 -15.38 -3.31
C ALA A 71 -7.02 -16.68 -3.52
N LEU A 72 -7.31 -17.42 -2.44
CA LEU A 72 -8.02 -18.69 -2.47
C LEU A 72 -9.50 -18.56 -2.12
N GLU A 73 -10.30 -19.49 -2.65
CA GLU A 73 -11.72 -19.60 -2.29
C GLU A 73 -11.88 -19.85 -0.78
N ASN A 74 -12.92 -19.25 -0.18
CA ASN A 74 -13.15 -19.28 1.27
C ASN A 74 -11.91 -18.85 2.08
N LEU A 75 -11.07 -18.00 1.48
CA LEU A 75 -9.82 -17.49 2.03
C LEU A 75 -8.81 -18.58 2.41
N GLY A 76 -8.90 -19.76 1.78
CA GLY A 76 -8.04 -20.90 2.11
C GLY A 76 -8.26 -21.47 3.52
N ILE A 77 -9.30 -21.04 4.25
CA ILE A 77 -9.60 -21.51 5.59
C ILE A 77 -10.13 -22.93 5.49
N GLY A 78 -9.28 -23.93 5.74
CA GLY A 78 -9.65 -25.34 5.65
C GLY A 78 -10.62 -25.82 6.73
N ASP A 79 -10.59 -25.19 7.91
CA ASP A 79 -11.44 -25.55 9.06
C ASP A 79 -12.90 -25.11 8.85
N ALA A 80 -13.79 -26.09 8.65
CA ALA A 80 -15.22 -25.85 8.47
C ALA A 80 -15.88 -25.19 9.68
N LYS A 81 -15.50 -25.56 10.91
CA LYS A 81 -16.06 -24.98 12.13
C LYS A 81 -15.67 -23.52 12.28
N MET A 82 -14.43 -23.19 11.92
CA MET A 82 -13.97 -21.80 11.89
C MET A 82 -14.76 -20.97 10.86
N ARG A 83 -14.99 -21.51 9.66
CA ARG A 83 -15.82 -20.84 8.64
C ARG A 83 -17.25 -20.60 9.13
N GLU A 84 -17.89 -21.62 9.71
CA GLU A 84 -19.24 -21.48 10.29
C GLU A 84 -19.30 -20.44 11.41
N LYS A 85 -18.26 -20.38 12.26
CA LYS A 85 -18.13 -19.35 13.29
C LYS A 85 -18.06 -17.96 12.68
N ILE A 86 -17.22 -17.77 11.65
CA ILE A 86 -17.10 -16.50 10.91
C ILE A 86 -18.46 -16.10 10.32
N PHE A 87 -19.16 -17.02 9.65
CA PHE A 87 -20.45 -16.74 9.03
C PHE A 87 -21.52 -16.32 10.04
N ARG A 88 -21.47 -16.86 11.27
CA ARG A 88 -22.47 -16.58 12.31
C ARG A 88 -22.16 -15.32 13.12
N ASP A 89 -20.89 -15.05 13.40
CA ASP A 89 -20.48 -14.14 14.48
C ASP A 89 -19.86 -12.82 13.99
N VAL A 90 -19.58 -12.67 12.69
CA VAL A 90 -18.97 -11.45 12.12
C VAL A 90 -20.02 -10.42 11.73
N ASP A 91 -19.85 -9.21 12.25
CA ASP A 91 -20.73 -8.05 11.98
C ASP A 91 -20.10 -7.08 10.97
N VAL A 92 -18.76 -6.98 10.95
CA VAL A 92 -18.02 -6.13 9.99
C VAL A 92 -16.80 -6.88 9.44
N VAL A 93 -16.61 -6.80 8.12
CA VAL A 93 -15.37 -7.27 7.47
C VAL A 93 -14.57 -6.06 7.03
N VAL A 94 -13.28 -6.03 7.40
CA VAL A 94 -12.34 -4.99 6.96
C VAL A 94 -11.20 -5.63 6.18
N ASN A 95 -11.10 -5.28 4.89
CA ASN A 95 -10.14 -5.84 3.97
C ASN A 95 -8.98 -4.87 3.71
N PHE A 96 -7.82 -5.16 4.32
CA PHE A 96 -6.54 -4.49 4.07
C PHE A 96 -5.57 -5.35 3.24
N ALA A 97 -5.89 -6.64 3.04
CA ALA A 97 -5.03 -7.59 2.36
C ALA A 97 -4.70 -7.12 0.93
N ALA A 98 -3.41 -6.95 0.67
CA ALA A 98 -2.90 -6.47 -0.61
C ALA A 98 -1.40 -6.75 -0.73
N THR A 99 -0.92 -6.97 -1.95
CA THR A 99 0.47 -6.64 -2.29
C THR A 99 0.53 -5.19 -2.73
N THR A 100 1.45 -4.42 -2.17
CA THR A 100 1.67 -3.00 -2.51
C THR A 100 2.89 -2.78 -3.40
N ASN A 101 3.51 -3.86 -3.88
CA ASN A 101 4.72 -3.82 -4.68
C ASN A 101 4.38 -3.49 -6.15
N PHE A 102 4.95 -2.40 -6.67
CA PHE A 102 4.70 -1.93 -8.04
C PHE A 102 5.31 -2.82 -9.12
N ASN A 103 6.22 -3.71 -8.73
CA ASN A 103 6.93 -4.64 -9.58
C ASN A 103 6.77 -6.08 -9.04
N GLU A 104 5.56 -6.42 -8.59
CA GLU A 104 5.19 -7.77 -8.19
C GLU A 104 4.94 -8.67 -9.42
N ARG A 105 5.09 -9.98 -9.24
CA ARG A 105 4.66 -10.95 -10.25
C ARG A 105 3.16 -10.81 -10.53
N TYR A 106 2.77 -10.84 -11.80
CA TYR A 106 1.39 -10.59 -12.18
C TYR A 106 0.38 -11.61 -11.61
N ASP A 107 0.75 -12.89 -11.51
CA ASP A 107 -0.08 -13.94 -10.89
C ASP A 107 -0.37 -13.63 -9.41
N VAL A 108 0.65 -13.21 -8.67
CA VAL A 108 0.51 -12.86 -7.26
C VAL A 108 -0.33 -11.59 -7.08
N ALA A 109 -0.07 -10.56 -7.89
CA ALA A 109 -0.81 -9.30 -7.82
C ALA A 109 -2.29 -9.47 -8.22
N LEU A 110 -2.59 -10.18 -9.31
CA LEU A 110 -3.97 -10.49 -9.71
C LEU A 110 -4.68 -11.34 -8.64
N GLY A 111 -4.01 -12.39 -8.14
CA GLY A 111 -4.56 -13.25 -7.10
C GLY A 111 -4.92 -12.46 -5.84
N THR A 112 -4.02 -11.61 -5.37
CA THR A 112 -4.17 -10.90 -4.09
C THR A 112 -5.03 -9.65 -4.20
N ASN A 113 -4.76 -8.77 -5.15
CA ASN A 113 -5.41 -7.45 -5.23
C ASN A 113 -6.71 -7.46 -6.05
N THR A 114 -6.89 -8.44 -6.94
CA THR A 114 -8.11 -8.56 -7.77
C THR A 114 -9.02 -9.67 -7.27
N LEU A 115 -8.53 -10.91 -7.21
CA LEU A 115 -9.35 -12.04 -6.78
C LEU A 115 -9.54 -12.08 -5.26
N GLY A 116 -8.58 -11.59 -4.48
CA GLY A 116 -8.67 -11.46 -3.03
C GLY A 116 -9.91 -10.70 -2.57
N PRO A 117 -10.14 -9.46 -3.02
CA PRO A 117 -11.35 -8.72 -2.67
C PRO A 117 -12.64 -9.41 -3.13
N LYS A 118 -12.65 -10.08 -4.28
CA LYS A 118 -13.79 -10.91 -4.72
C LYS A 118 -14.04 -12.06 -3.74
N ASN A 119 -13.01 -12.80 -3.34
CA ASN A 119 -13.16 -13.94 -2.44
C ASN A 119 -13.60 -13.51 -1.03
N ILE A 120 -13.10 -12.36 -0.56
CA ILE A 120 -13.56 -11.73 0.69
C ILE A 120 -15.02 -11.32 0.58
N LEU A 121 -15.42 -10.70 -0.53
CA LEU A 121 -16.82 -10.36 -0.79
C LEU A 121 -17.71 -11.61 -0.79
N ASP A 122 -17.31 -12.68 -1.46
CA ASP A 122 -18.08 -13.92 -1.51
C ASP A 122 -18.20 -14.59 -0.13
N LEU A 123 -17.16 -14.51 0.71
CA LEU A 123 -17.23 -14.95 2.11
C LEU A 123 -18.14 -14.03 2.94
N SER A 124 -18.03 -12.72 2.74
CA SER A 124 -18.81 -11.69 3.44
C SER A 124 -20.31 -11.89 3.23
N LYS A 125 -20.73 -12.22 2.00
CA LYS A 125 -22.14 -12.54 1.68
C LYS A 125 -22.70 -13.75 2.44
N LYS A 126 -21.85 -14.66 2.92
CA LYS A 126 -22.27 -15.81 3.73
C LYS A 126 -22.46 -15.45 5.21
N CYS A 127 -22.04 -14.26 5.63
CA CYS A 127 -22.13 -13.80 7.01
C CYS A 127 -23.53 -13.27 7.32
N VAL A 128 -24.20 -13.87 8.31
CA VAL A 128 -25.63 -13.66 8.59
C VAL A 128 -25.92 -12.31 9.25
N LYS A 129 -24.95 -11.78 10.00
CA LYS A 129 -25.06 -10.51 10.75
C LYS A 129 -24.30 -9.35 10.10
N LEU A 130 -23.77 -9.55 8.90
CA LEU A 130 -22.85 -8.59 8.31
C LEU A 130 -23.56 -7.26 8.01
N GLU A 131 -23.08 -6.20 8.64
CA GLU A 131 -23.54 -4.82 8.45
C GLU A 131 -22.88 -4.19 7.24
N MET A 132 -21.58 -4.46 7.04
CA MET A 132 -20.80 -3.90 5.94
C MET A 132 -19.51 -4.64 5.65
N LEU A 133 -19.01 -4.47 4.42
CA LEU A 133 -17.64 -4.75 4.03
C LEU A 133 -16.92 -3.44 3.70
N LEU A 134 -15.83 -3.17 4.42
CA LEU A 134 -14.92 -2.07 4.12
C LEU A 134 -13.68 -2.59 3.39
N HIS A 135 -13.34 -1.98 2.25
CA HIS A 135 -12.18 -2.32 1.44
C HIS A 135 -11.20 -1.15 1.33
N ILE A 136 -9.92 -1.41 1.61
CA ILE A 136 -8.84 -0.46 1.36
C ILE A 136 -8.29 -0.63 -0.06
N SER A 137 -8.50 0.42 -0.85
CA SER A 137 -7.92 0.58 -2.18
C SER A 137 -6.81 1.63 -2.16
N THR A 138 -6.68 2.45 -3.20
CA THR A 138 -5.76 3.58 -3.28
C THR A 138 -6.38 4.67 -4.15
N ALA A 139 -6.12 5.94 -3.87
CA ALA A 139 -6.59 7.04 -4.71
C ALA A 139 -6.03 6.96 -6.14
N TYR A 140 -4.86 6.32 -6.30
CA TYR A 140 -4.13 6.22 -7.57
C TYR A 140 -4.65 5.14 -8.53
N VAL A 141 -5.79 4.49 -8.23
CA VAL A 141 -6.49 3.65 -9.23
C VAL A 141 -6.85 4.44 -10.50
N CYS A 142 -6.86 5.77 -10.44
CA CYS A 142 -7.01 6.68 -11.58
C CYS A 142 -5.82 6.74 -12.54
N GLY A 143 -4.72 6.04 -12.25
CA GLY A 143 -3.51 6.06 -13.06
C GLY A 143 -2.91 7.47 -13.14
N ASP A 144 -2.66 7.96 -14.36
CA ASP A 144 -2.05 9.26 -14.64
C ASP A 144 -3.06 10.37 -14.98
N LYS A 145 -4.36 10.13 -14.73
CA LYS A 145 -5.43 11.11 -14.98
C LYS A 145 -5.12 12.45 -14.31
N ALA A 146 -5.19 13.53 -15.07
CA ALA A 146 -4.94 14.89 -14.60
C ALA A 146 -6.24 15.61 -14.20
N GLY A 147 -6.11 16.70 -13.44
CA GLY A 147 -7.24 17.51 -12.99
C GLY A 147 -7.89 16.98 -11.70
N LEU A 148 -9.14 17.36 -11.45
CA LEU A 148 -9.88 16.89 -10.27
C LEU A 148 -10.37 15.45 -10.47
N ILE A 149 -10.03 14.56 -9.55
CA ILE A 149 -10.36 13.13 -9.59
C ILE A 149 -11.49 12.86 -8.60
N LEU A 150 -12.66 12.52 -9.12
CA LEU A 150 -13.88 12.34 -8.33
C LEU A 150 -13.94 10.99 -7.60
N GLU A 151 -14.70 10.93 -6.50
CA GLU A 151 -15.00 9.73 -5.72
C GLU A 151 -16.01 8.81 -6.43
N GLU A 152 -15.66 8.40 -7.65
CA GLU A 152 -16.51 7.56 -8.51
C GLU A 152 -16.02 6.11 -8.56
N PRO A 153 -16.94 5.13 -8.63
CA PRO A 153 -16.60 3.71 -8.78
C PRO A 153 -16.17 3.38 -10.21
N TYR A 154 -15.26 2.42 -10.33
CA TYR A 154 -14.93 1.80 -11.61
C TYR A 154 -16.02 0.86 -12.08
N LYS A 155 -16.31 0.89 -13.39
CA LYS A 155 -17.20 -0.08 -14.02
C LYS A 155 -16.44 -1.29 -14.54
N MET A 156 -17.10 -2.45 -14.54
CA MET A 156 -16.53 -3.65 -15.13
C MET A 156 -16.19 -3.40 -16.61
N GLY A 157 -14.97 -3.76 -17.02
CA GLY A 157 -14.50 -3.55 -18.39
C GLY A 157 -13.85 -2.20 -18.67
N GLU A 158 -13.88 -1.26 -17.73
CA GLU A 158 -13.31 0.07 -17.89
C GLU A 158 -11.78 0.04 -18.02
N THR A 159 -11.24 0.95 -18.82
CA THR A 159 -9.79 1.13 -19.05
C THR A 159 -9.45 2.61 -18.96
N LEU A 160 -8.17 2.94 -18.73
CA LEU A 160 -7.70 4.32 -18.73
C LEU A 160 -7.25 4.78 -20.12
N THR A 161 -7.15 3.86 -21.08
CA THR A 161 -6.83 4.20 -22.47
C THR A 161 -8.06 4.74 -23.20
N ARG A 162 -7.81 5.59 -24.21
CA ARG A 162 -8.86 6.04 -25.15
C ARG A 162 -9.20 4.99 -26.21
N THR A 163 -8.65 3.78 -26.11
CA THR A 163 -8.88 2.70 -27.08
C THR A 163 -10.23 2.05 -26.79
N LYS A 164 -10.85 1.42 -27.80
CA LYS A 164 -12.08 0.64 -27.63
C LYS A 164 -11.84 -0.73 -26.94
N THR A 165 -10.70 -0.91 -26.28
CA THR A 165 -10.35 -2.17 -25.64
C THR A 165 -11.13 -2.29 -24.34
N ILE A 166 -11.80 -3.43 -24.14
CA ILE A 166 -12.51 -3.76 -22.90
C ILE A 166 -11.60 -4.63 -22.04
N LEU A 167 -11.50 -4.31 -20.74
CA LEU A 167 -10.74 -5.11 -19.79
C LEU A 167 -11.56 -6.31 -19.29
N ASP A 168 -11.23 -7.51 -19.76
CA ASP A 168 -11.83 -8.75 -19.26
C ASP A 168 -10.90 -9.43 -18.25
N ILE A 169 -11.26 -9.33 -16.96
CA ILE A 169 -10.50 -9.91 -15.84
C ILE A 169 -10.40 -11.45 -15.97
N GLY A 170 -11.43 -12.10 -16.52
CA GLY A 170 -11.42 -13.54 -16.78
C GLY A 170 -10.40 -13.91 -17.87
N MET A 171 -10.25 -13.07 -18.89
CA MET A 171 -9.20 -13.22 -19.90
C MET A 171 -7.80 -12.95 -19.34
N GLU A 172 -7.63 -11.95 -18.46
CA GLU A 172 -6.35 -11.74 -17.78
C GLU A 172 -5.91 -12.96 -16.97
N LYS A 173 -6.85 -13.62 -16.28
CA LYS A 173 -6.58 -14.87 -15.58
C LYS A 173 -6.09 -15.97 -16.53
N LYS A 174 -6.74 -16.14 -17.68
CA LYS A 174 -6.33 -17.13 -18.71
C LYS A 174 -4.95 -16.82 -19.29
N VAL A 175 -4.63 -15.55 -19.52
CA VAL A 175 -3.29 -15.12 -19.99
C VAL A 175 -2.22 -15.54 -18.98
N ILE A 176 -2.47 -15.36 -17.69
CA ILE A 176 -1.55 -15.79 -16.63
C ILE A 176 -1.42 -17.31 -16.61
N GLU A 177 -2.54 -18.05 -16.64
CA GLU A 177 -2.55 -19.52 -16.63
C GLU A 177 -1.73 -20.08 -17.80
N GLN A 178 -1.96 -19.58 -19.03
CA GLN A 178 -1.20 -19.94 -20.22
C GLN A 178 0.29 -19.63 -20.09
N LYS A 179 0.65 -18.46 -19.53
CA LYS A 179 2.05 -18.08 -19.34
C LYS A 179 2.77 -19.01 -18.36
N LEU A 180 2.10 -19.39 -17.27
CA LEU A 180 2.65 -20.33 -16.29
C LEU A 180 2.83 -21.72 -16.90
N GLU A 181 1.92 -22.18 -17.77
CA GLU A 181 2.07 -23.42 -18.52
C GLU A 181 3.27 -23.37 -19.48
N GLU A 182 3.46 -22.26 -20.20
CA GLU A 182 4.65 -22.05 -21.06
C GLU A 182 5.95 -22.13 -20.27
N PHE A 183 6.00 -21.56 -19.06
CA PHE A 183 7.19 -21.59 -18.21
C PHE A 183 7.53 -23.00 -17.75
N ARG A 184 6.51 -23.79 -17.36
CA ARG A 184 6.69 -25.20 -17.00
C ARG A 184 7.19 -26.01 -18.18
N ALA A 185 6.63 -25.80 -19.38
CA ALA A 185 7.06 -26.48 -20.60
C ALA A 185 8.51 -26.14 -20.98
N LYS A 186 8.96 -24.91 -20.71
CA LYS A 186 10.34 -24.44 -20.96
C LYS A 186 11.31 -24.72 -19.81
N LEU A 187 10.87 -25.30 -18.70
CA LEU A 187 11.67 -25.58 -17.49
C LEU A 187 12.45 -24.35 -17.00
N LEU A 188 11.82 -23.17 -17.00
CA LEU A 188 12.45 -21.95 -16.52
C LEU A 188 12.82 -22.04 -15.04
N SER A 189 13.90 -21.37 -14.64
CA SER A 189 14.23 -21.21 -13.23
C SER A 189 13.24 -20.25 -12.54
N LYS A 190 13.07 -20.38 -11.22
CA LYS A 190 12.21 -19.48 -10.42
C LYS A 190 12.55 -17.99 -10.60
N LYS A 191 13.84 -17.68 -10.83
CA LYS A 191 14.31 -16.30 -11.10
C LYS A 191 13.82 -15.79 -12.45
N GLU A 192 13.91 -16.62 -13.49
CA GLU A 192 13.42 -16.30 -14.84
C GLU A 192 11.90 -16.16 -14.87
N GLU A 193 11.17 -17.08 -14.24
CA GLU A 193 9.71 -16.98 -14.10
C GLU A 193 9.29 -15.68 -13.41
N THR A 194 9.97 -15.34 -12.31
CA THR A 194 9.67 -14.13 -11.54
C THR A 194 9.90 -12.88 -12.37
N LYS A 195 11.01 -12.82 -13.11
CA LYS A 195 11.29 -11.70 -14.03
C LYS A 195 10.23 -11.60 -15.13
N ALA A 196 9.91 -12.71 -15.79
CA ALA A 196 8.94 -12.75 -16.88
C ALA A 196 7.51 -12.38 -16.42
N MET A 197 7.09 -12.82 -15.21
CA MET A 197 5.79 -12.45 -14.64
C MET A 197 5.68 -10.97 -14.27
N LYS A 198 6.79 -10.36 -13.83
CA LYS A 198 6.85 -8.92 -13.55
C LYS A 198 6.73 -8.11 -14.84
N GLU A 199 7.49 -8.51 -15.87
CA GLU A 199 7.44 -7.90 -17.20
C GLU A 199 6.04 -8.00 -17.82
N LEU A 200 5.41 -9.18 -17.75
CA LEU A 200 4.03 -9.39 -18.19
C LEU A 200 3.07 -8.44 -17.47
N GLY A 201 3.11 -8.37 -16.14
CA GLY A 201 2.20 -7.49 -15.36
C GLY A 201 2.33 -6.02 -15.74
N LEU A 202 3.55 -5.55 -15.96
CA LEU A 202 3.81 -4.18 -16.42
C LEU A 202 3.31 -3.93 -17.85
N GLU A 203 3.51 -4.90 -18.75
CA GLU A 203 2.98 -4.84 -20.13
C GLU A 203 1.45 -4.75 -20.12
N ARG A 204 0.77 -5.62 -19.36
CA ARG A 204 -0.69 -5.63 -19.24
C ARG A 204 -1.21 -4.32 -18.64
N ALA A 205 -0.61 -3.85 -17.54
CA ALA A 205 -1.00 -2.59 -16.92
C ALA A 205 -0.94 -1.42 -17.93
N ARG A 206 0.18 -1.29 -18.65
CA ARG A 206 0.36 -0.24 -19.66
C ARG A 206 -0.60 -0.37 -20.84
N MET A 207 -0.89 -1.60 -21.27
CA MET A 207 -1.86 -1.87 -22.35
C MET A 207 -3.24 -1.29 -22.04
N PHE A 208 -3.67 -1.32 -20.77
CA PHE A 208 -4.95 -0.78 -20.33
C PHE A 208 -4.86 0.61 -19.69
N GLY A 209 -3.67 1.24 -19.72
CA GLY A 209 -3.45 2.63 -19.35
C GLY A 209 -3.06 2.87 -17.89
N TRP A 210 -2.83 1.81 -17.11
CA TRP A 210 -2.29 1.94 -15.76
C TRP A 210 -0.76 1.96 -15.75
N PRO A 211 -0.13 2.76 -14.88
CA PRO A 211 1.31 2.92 -14.89
C PRO A 211 2.09 1.71 -14.34
N ASN A 212 1.47 0.90 -13.48
CA ASN A 212 2.10 -0.27 -12.85
C ASN A 212 1.05 -1.31 -12.45
N VAL A 213 1.52 -2.52 -12.09
CA VAL A 213 0.66 -3.67 -11.78
C VAL A 213 -0.15 -3.48 -10.50
N TYR A 214 0.34 -2.70 -9.53
CA TYR A 214 -0.34 -2.48 -8.26
C TYR A 214 -1.65 -1.72 -8.44
N VAL A 215 -1.60 -0.51 -9.04
CA VAL A 215 -2.82 0.29 -9.25
C VAL A 215 -3.77 -0.38 -10.25
N PHE A 216 -3.22 -1.11 -11.23
CA PHE A 216 -4.01 -1.88 -12.19
C PHE A 216 -4.83 -2.98 -11.51
N THR A 217 -4.19 -3.79 -10.67
CA THR A 217 -4.87 -4.91 -9.98
C THR A 217 -5.80 -4.43 -8.87
N LYS A 218 -5.50 -3.31 -8.20
CA LYS A 218 -6.43 -2.62 -7.28
C LYS A 218 -7.68 -2.12 -7.99
N ALA A 219 -7.53 -1.50 -9.17
CA ALA A 219 -8.69 -1.06 -9.97
C ALA A 219 -9.57 -2.25 -10.37
N MET A 220 -8.97 -3.35 -10.83
CA MET A 220 -9.71 -4.59 -11.13
C MET A 220 -10.42 -5.18 -9.90
N GLY A 221 -9.80 -5.09 -8.71
CA GLY A 221 -10.43 -5.50 -7.45
C GLY A 221 -11.68 -4.68 -7.14
N GLU A 222 -11.61 -3.36 -7.31
CA GLU A 222 -12.79 -2.49 -7.15
C GLU A 222 -13.89 -2.81 -8.16
N MET A 223 -13.56 -3.10 -9.43
CA MET A 223 -14.54 -3.50 -10.45
C MET A 223 -15.29 -4.76 -10.02
N LEU A 224 -14.58 -5.77 -9.50
CA LEU A 224 -15.21 -7.00 -9.02
C LEU A 224 -16.09 -6.77 -7.79
N ILE A 225 -15.67 -5.91 -6.85
CA ILE A 225 -16.53 -5.53 -5.72
C ILE A 225 -17.78 -4.83 -6.22
N GLY A 226 -17.62 -3.79 -7.05
CA GLY A 226 -18.73 -2.98 -7.54
C GLY A 226 -19.77 -3.79 -8.30
N GLU A 227 -19.33 -4.67 -9.20
CA GLU A 227 -20.20 -5.53 -10.01
C GLU A 227 -20.88 -6.62 -9.18
N ARG A 228 -20.15 -7.24 -8.25
CA ARG A 228 -20.62 -8.44 -7.53
C ARG A 228 -21.23 -8.15 -6.17
N ARG A 229 -21.21 -6.93 -5.64
CA ARG A 229 -21.67 -6.66 -4.26
C ARG A 229 -23.14 -7.00 -4.00
N GLU A 230 -23.97 -7.03 -5.05
CA GLU A 230 -25.42 -7.16 -4.94
C GLU A 230 -25.99 -6.09 -3.98
N ASN A 231 -26.59 -6.51 -2.87
CA ASN A 231 -27.16 -5.62 -1.85
C ASN A 231 -26.22 -5.34 -0.68
N LEU A 232 -25.00 -5.91 -0.66
CA LEU A 232 -24.09 -5.74 0.46
C LEU A 232 -23.62 -4.27 0.58
N PRO A 233 -23.69 -3.65 1.77
CA PRO A 233 -23.12 -2.32 2.01
C PRO A 233 -21.59 -2.35 1.89
N ILE A 234 -21.07 -1.50 1.01
CA ILE A 234 -19.63 -1.40 0.75
C ILE A 234 -19.12 0.00 1.08
N ILE A 235 -18.02 0.05 1.82
CA ILE A 235 -17.18 1.25 1.93
C ILE A 235 -15.86 0.97 1.21
N ILE A 236 -15.46 1.83 0.30
CA ILE A 236 -14.11 1.81 -0.28
C ILE A 236 -13.37 3.03 0.25
N VAL A 237 -12.25 2.81 0.95
CA VAL A 237 -11.35 3.89 1.35
C VAL A 237 -10.16 3.89 0.40
N ARG A 238 -9.93 5.03 -0.24
CA ARG A 238 -8.85 5.28 -1.19
C ARG A 238 -7.84 6.26 -0.56
N PRO A 239 -6.89 5.77 0.25
CA PRO A 239 -5.81 6.62 0.74
C PRO A 239 -4.85 7.04 -0.38
N THR A 240 -4.21 8.19 -0.21
CA THR A 240 -3.09 8.64 -1.04
C THR A 240 -1.77 8.06 -0.50
N ILE A 241 -0.62 8.73 -0.67
CA ILE A 241 0.66 8.21 -0.18
C ILE A 241 0.67 8.29 1.35
N VAL A 242 0.57 7.14 2.01
CA VAL A 242 0.58 7.07 3.47
C VAL A 242 2.00 7.26 4.01
N THR A 243 2.15 8.21 4.92
CA THR A 243 3.40 8.52 5.64
C THR A 243 3.29 8.10 7.11
N SER A 244 4.27 8.48 7.93
CA SER A 244 4.24 8.18 9.38
C SER A 244 2.99 8.71 10.08
N THR A 245 2.77 8.27 11.31
CA THR A 245 1.73 8.85 12.16
C THR A 245 2.09 10.28 12.56
N ILE A 246 1.10 11.17 12.60
CA ILE A 246 1.30 12.54 13.10
C ILE A 246 1.07 12.63 14.61
N LYS A 247 0.18 11.79 15.16
CA LYS A 247 -0.23 11.84 16.57
C LYS A 247 -0.37 10.47 17.21
N GLU A 248 -1.15 9.56 16.61
CA GLU A 248 -1.56 8.29 17.26
C GLU A 248 -0.95 7.06 16.58
N PRO A 249 -0.58 6.00 17.32
CA PRO A 249 -0.54 5.91 18.78
C PRO A 249 0.57 6.78 19.41
N PHE A 250 1.58 7.15 18.63
CA PHE A 250 2.60 8.15 18.95
C PHE A 250 3.14 8.73 17.63
N PRO A 251 3.70 9.96 17.63
CA PRO A 251 4.18 10.61 16.42
C PRO A 251 5.40 9.88 15.81
N GLY A 252 5.47 9.89 14.49
CA GLY A 252 6.64 9.44 13.72
C GLY A 252 6.69 7.93 13.47
N TRP A 253 5.71 7.15 13.93
CA TRP A 253 5.69 5.71 13.67
C TRP A 253 5.49 5.44 12.18
N VAL A 254 6.37 4.62 11.61
CA VAL A 254 6.31 4.12 10.23
C VAL A 254 6.91 2.73 10.19
N GLU A 255 6.33 1.86 9.36
CA GLU A 255 6.83 0.50 9.14
C GLU A 255 7.34 0.36 7.70
N GLY A 256 8.61 -0.02 7.59
CA GLY A 256 9.31 -0.22 6.33
C GLY A 256 9.55 1.09 5.56
N VAL A 257 10.25 0.97 4.43
CA VAL A 257 10.47 2.08 3.51
C VAL A 257 9.34 2.09 2.48
N LYS A 258 8.51 3.14 2.46
CA LYS A 258 7.47 3.34 1.45
C LYS A 258 7.90 4.36 0.39
N THR A 259 6.97 4.79 -0.47
CA THR A 259 7.22 5.62 -1.66
C THR A 259 8.11 6.83 -1.38
N VAL A 260 7.68 7.77 -0.53
CA VAL A 260 8.47 8.98 -0.25
C VAL A 260 9.70 8.68 0.64
N ASP A 261 9.60 7.67 1.50
CA ASP A 261 10.68 7.24 2.38
C ASP A 261 11.88 6.71 1.59
N SER A 262 11.63 6.06 0.44
CA SER A 262 12.66 5.55 -0.46
C SER A 262 13.54 6.68 -0.99
N TYR A 263 12.92 7.81 -1.33
CA TYR A 263 13.62 9.02 -1.72
C TYR A 263 14.48 9.56 -0.56
N PHE A 264 13.89 9.71 0.63
CA PHE A 264 14.62 10.24 1.80
C PHE A 264 15.79 9.35 2.21
N ALA A 265 15.59 8.03 2.29
CA ALA A 265 16.63 7.06 2.60
C ALA A 265 17.74 7.09 1.55
N GLY A 266 17.39 7.06 0.26
CA GLY A 266 18.36 7.12 -0.83
C GLY A 266 19.15 8.43 -0.85
N PHE A 267 18.50 9.56 -0.54
CA PHE A 267 19.14 10.87 -0.44
C PHE A 267 20.08 10.97 0.77
N GLY A 268 19.63 10.56 1.97
CA GLY A 268 20.43 10.56 3.19
C GLY A 268 21.66 9.65 3.10
N LEU A 269 21.54 8.52 2.39
CA LEU A 269 22.66 7.63 2.09
C LEU A 269 23.58 8.13 0.96
N GLY A 270 23.31 9.32 0.39
CA GLY A 270 24.09 9.91 -0.70
C GLY A 270 23.97 9.18 -2.04
N LYS A 271 23.03 8.22 -2.16
CA LYS A 271 22.78 7.45 -3.40
C LYS A 271 21.94 8.22 -4.41
N ILE A 272 21.06 9.10 -3.93
CA ILE A 272 20.22 9.97 -4.75
C ILE A 272 20.72 11.41 -4.58
N THR A 273 21.08 12.06 -5.69
CA THR A 273 21.61 13.44 -5.73
C THR A 273 20.76 14.39 -6.57
N PHE A 274 19.56 13.95 -6.96
CA PHE A 274 18.62 14.69 -7.77
C PHE A 274 17.21 14.52 -7.23
N PHE A 275 16.26 15.30 -7.76
CA PHE A 275 14.84 15.18 -7.49
C PHE A 275 14.07 15.31 -8.80
N LEU A 276 13.10 14.43 -9.05
CA LEU A 276 12.21 14.48 -10.20
C LEU A 276 10.86 15.03 -9.77
N GLY A 277 10.45 16.15 -10.36
CA GLY A 277 9.18 16.79 -10.08
C GLY A 277 9.22 18.28 -10.40
N SER A 278 8.07 18.83 -10.80
CA SER A 278 7.92 20.28 -10.91
C SER A 278 7.69 20.89 -9.52
N SER A 279 8.13 22.13 -9.30
CA SER A 279 7.81 22.88 -8.08
C SER A 279 6.30 23.08 -7.87
N LYS A 280 5.51 22.95 -8.94
CA LYS A 280 4.05 23.05 -8.91
C LYS A 280 3.34 21.70 -8.79
N THR A 281 4.08 20.59 -8.85
CA THR A 281 3.49 19.25 -8.70
C THR A 281 3.14 19.01 -7.24
N ILE A 282 1.94 18.52 -6.99
CA ILE A 282 1.49 18.11 -5.67
C ILE A 282 1.90 16.67 -5.46
N MET A 283 2.58 16.40 -4.35
CA MET A 283 2.79 15.06 -3.83
C MET A 283 1.70 14.82 -2.80
N ASP A 284 0.63 14.11 -3.16
CA ASP A 284 -0.45 13.85 -2.22
C ASP A 284 -0.03 12.78 -1.20
N VAL A 285 0.35 13.26 -0.02
CA VAL A 285 0.63 12.44 1.15
C VAL A 285 -0.41 12.65 2.24
N ILE A 286 -0.56 11.67 3.11
CA ILE A 286 -1.42 11.73 4.30
C ILE A 286 -0.78 10.94 5.46
N PRO A 287 -0.84 11.42 6.72
CA PRO A 287 -0.39 10.64 7.88
C PRO A 287 -1.22 9.36 8.08
N GLY A 288 -0.57 8.27 8.49
CA GLY A 288 -1.23 6.95 8.62
C GLY A 288 -2.37 6.91 9.62
N ASP A 289 -2.24 7.61 10.74
CA ASP A 289 -3.28 7.72 11.76
C ASP A 289 -4.52 8.48 11.27
N MET A 290 -4.38 9.46 10.37
CA MET A 290 -5.53 10.10 9.74
C MET A 290 -6.30 9.13 8.85
N VAL A 291 -5.62 8.21 8.15
CA VAL A 291 -6.27 7.17 7.34
C VAL A 291 -7.05 6.18 8.21
N VAL A 292 -6.45 5.75 9.32
CA VAL A 292 -7.12 4.87 10.30
C VAL A 292 -8.34 5.57 10.91
N ASN A 293 -8.19 6.81 11.35
CA ASN A 293 -9.28 7.61 11.90
C ASN A 293 -10.43 7.80 10.89
N ALA A 294 -10.13 8.12 9.62
CA ALA A 294 -11.13 8.22 8.56
C ALA A 294 -11.85 6.89 8.32
N THR A 295 -11.11 5.78 8.34
CA THR A 295 -11.65 4.42 8.16
C THR A 295 -12.62 4.06 9.30
N MET A 296 -12.22 4.31 10.55
CA MET A 296 -13.07 4.05 11.72
C MET A 296 -14.30 4.96 11.74
N ALA A 297 -14.13 6.25 11.43
CA ALA A 297 -15.24 7.18 11.31
C ALA A 297 -16.25 6.75 10.23
N ALA A 298 -15.74 6.28 9.08
CA ALA A 298 -16.58 5.76 8.01
C ALA A 298 -17.39 4.53 8.45
N MET A 299 -16.76 3.61 9.19
CA MET A 299 -17.46 2.45 9.76
C MET A 299 -18.57 2.89 10.72
N VAL A 300 -18.26 3.78 11.68
CA VAL A 300 -19.24 4.25 12.67
C VAL A 300 -20.41 5.00 12.02
N ALA A 301 -20.13 5.90 11.07
CA ALA A 301 -21.16 6.68 10.37
C ALA A 301 -22.16 5.83 9.58
N HIS A 302 -21.85 4.55 9.36
CA HIS A 302 -22.64 3.63 8.57
C HIS A 302 -23.00 2.32 9.30
N GLY A 303 -22.52 2.11 10.54
CA GLY A 303 -22.68 0.87 11.32
C GLY A 303 -24.11 0.57 11.79
N ASP A 304 -24.94 1.58 12.00
CA ASP A 304 -26.30 1.37 12.54
C ASP A 304 -27.41 1.57 11.49
N LYS A 305 -27.14 1.21 10.23
CA LYS A 305 -28.09 1.40 9.11
C LYS A 305 -28.53 0.06 8.50
N PRO A 306 -29.34 -0.74 9.22
CA PRO A 306 -29.85 -2.01 8.71
C PRO A 306 -30.62 -1.79 7.40
N ASN A 307 -30.42 -2.68 6.43
CA ASN A 307 -31.01 -2.63 5.08
C ASN A 307 -30.54 -1.49 4.16
N SER A 308 -29.51 -0.72 4.55
CA SER A 308 -28.90 0.22 3.61
C SER A 308 -28.23 -0.54 2.45
N ARG A 309 -28.24 0.02 1.23
CA ARG A 309 -27.70 -0.63 0.02
C ARG A 309 -26.67 0.26 -0.70
N PHE A 310 -25.83 0.92 0.08
CA PHE A 310 -24.89 1.89 -0.45
C PHE A 310 -23.58 1.24 -0.91
N MET A 311 -22.92 1.93 -1.84
CA MET A 311 -21.50 1.83 -2.05
C MET A 311 -20.97 3.25 -2.00
N ILE A 312 -20.08 3.53 -1.05
CA ILE A 312 -19.50 4.87 -0.86
C ILE A 312 -17.99 4.78 -0.93
N ILE A 313 -17.39 5.77 -1.59
CA ILE A 313 -15.95 5.89 -1.76
C ILE A 313 -15.51 7.13 -0.98
N TYR A 314 -14.48 6.94 -0.15
CA TYR A 314 -13.81 8.02 0.57
C TYR A 314 -12.37 8.12 0.06
N GLN A 315 -12.03 9.23 -0.59
CA GLN A 315 -10.65 9.58 -0.87
C GLN A 315 -10.04 10.27 0.34
N VAL A 316 -8.97 9.69 0.87
CA VAL A 316 -8.29 10.18 2.08
C VAL A 316 -6.91 10.66 1.68
N GLY A 317 -6.80 11.96 1.46
CA GLY A 317 -5.59 12.63 1.00
C GLY A 317 -5.57 14.10 1.38
N SER A 318 -4.49 14.79 1.02
CA SER A 318 -4.28 16.20 1.36
C SER A 318 -4.39 17.15 0.16
N SER A 319 -4.29 16.67 -1.09
CA SER A 319 -4.09 17.54 -2.28
C SER A 319 -5.18 18.60 -2.51
N ASN A 320 -6.42 18.34 -2.12
CA ASN A 320 -7.53 19.28 -2.32
C ASN A 320 -7.66 20.31 -1.19
N ARG A 321 -7.08 20.05 -0.02
CA ARG A 321 -7.30 20.85 1.19
C ARG A 321 -6.02 21.50 1.72
N GLU A 322 -4.94 20.74 1.78
CA GLU A 322 -3.65 21.16 2.33
C GLU A 322 -2.52 20.55 1.49
N PRO A 323 -2.32 21.03 0.24
CA PRO A 323 -1.45 20.38 -0.72
C PRO A 323 0.02 20.47 -0.31
N MET A 324 0.70 19.32 -0.30
CA MET A 324 2.16 19.28 -0.20
C MET A 324 2.79 19.30 -1.59
N TYR A 325 3.72 20.22 -1.83
CA TYR A 325 4.41 20.33 -3.11
C TYR A 325 5.69 19.49 -3.14
N CYS A 326 5.99 18.91 -4.30
CA CYS A 326 7.23 18.18 -4.56
C CYS A 326 8.49 19.01 -4.24
N SER A 327 8.45 20.34 -4.38
CA SER A 327 9.56 21.21 -3.99
C SER A 327 9.86 21.17 -2.49
N MET A 328 8.87 20.95 -1.64
CA MET A 328 9.05 20.92 -0.19
C MET A 328 9.80 19.65 0.24
N ILE A 329 9.49 18.50 -0.39
CA ILE A 329 10.16 17.22 -0.13
C ILE A 329 11.67 17.30 -0.30
N LYS A 330 12.15 17.88 -1.40
CA LYS A 330 13.60 18.00 -1.64
C LYS A 330 14.26 18.89 -0.58
N ASP A 331 13.58 19.94 -0.14
CA ASP A 331 14.10 20.93 0.79
C ASP A 331 14.17 20.33 2.19
N TYR A 332 13.14 19.58 2.62
CA TYR A 332 13.15 18.82 3.87
C TYR A 332 14.25 17.76 3.88
N ALA A 333 14.41 16.99 2.80
CA ALA A 333 15.48 16.01 2.68
C ALA A 333 16.86 16.67 2.87
N TYR A 334 17.13 17.74 2.11
CA TYR A 334 18.39 18.46 2.20
C TYR A 334 18.62 19.05 3.60
N ASN A 335 17.65 19.77 4.15
CA ASN A 335 17.77 20.45 5.44
C ASN A 335 17.99 19.46 6.59
N HIS A 336 17.28 18.33 6.58
CA HIS A 336 17.42 17.31 7.60
C HIS A 336 18.79 16.63 7.54
N PHE A 337 19.19 16.09 6.38
CA PHE A 337 20.44 15.32 6.27
C PHE A 337 21.70 16.19 6.21
N ALA A 338 21.59 17.48 5.87
CA ALA A 338 22.70 18.42 6.05
C ALA A 338 22.98 18.69 7.54
N LYS A 339 21.94 18.72 8.38
CA LYS A 339 22.05 18.91 9.83
C LYS A 339 22.38 17.61 10.57
N ASN A 340 21.78 16.49 10.14
CA ASN A 340 21.91 15.17 10.74
C ASN A 340 22.46 14.16 9.69
N PRO A 341 23.74 14.25 9.31
CA PRO A 341 24.30 13.38 8.28
C PRO A 341 24.35 11.92 8.72
N LEU A 342 24.00 11.00 7.82
CA LEU A 342 24.09 9.57 8.08
C LEU A 342 25.54 9.10 8.10
N MET A 343 25.79 8.03 8.84
CA MET A 343 27.09 7.37 8.86
C MET A 343 27.13 6.28 7.77
N SER A 344 28.16 6.34 6.93
CA SER A 344 28.45 5.28 5.97
C SER A 344 28.91 4.00 6.67
N LYS A 345 28.88 2.87 5.94
CA LYS A 345 29.43 1.58 6.42
C LYS A 345 30.89 1.67 6.89
N ASN A 346 31.64 2.66 6.42
CA ASN A 346 33.05 2.87 6.76
C ASN A 346 33.23 3.87 7.91
N GLY A 347 32.17 4.20 8.66
CA GLY A 347 32.21 5.11 9.80
C GLY A 347 32.33 6.60 9.45
N LYS A 348 32.32 6.96 8.15
CA LYS A 348 32.41 8.37 7.71
C LYS A 348 31.01 8.97 7.56
N LEU A 349 30.85 10.22 8.00
CA LEU A 349 29.63 11.00 7.78
C LEU A 349 29.42 11.29 6.29
N ILE A 350 28.22 11.04 5.79
CA ILE A 350 27.80 11.27 4.41
C ILE A 350 27.42 12.74 4.28
N LYS A 351 28.15 13.48 3.43
CA LYS A 351 27.82 14.87 3.11
C LYS A 351 26.84 14.89 1.94
N VAL A 352 25.60 15.28 2.21
CA VAL A 352 24.59 15.51 1.18
C VAL A 352 24.79 16.87 0.50
N VAL A 353 24.39 16.96 -0.77
CA VAL A 353 24.40 18.19 -1.56
C VAL A 353 22.98 18.55 -1.98
N LYS A 354 22.73 19.83 -2.27
CA LYS A 354 21.41 20.24 -2.78
C LYS A 354 21.06 19.45 -4.05
N PRO A 355 19.87 18.83 -4.12
CA PRO A 355 19.53 17.96 -5.24
C PRO A 355 19.31 18.75 -6.53
N TYR A 356 19.86 18.26 -7.64
CA TYR A 356 19.50 18.77 -8.98
C TYR A 356 18.05 18.46 -9.29
N CYS A 357 17.28 19.46 -9.73
CA CYS A 357 15.85 19.30 -10.01
C CYS A 357 15.61 19.05 -11.50
N PHE A 358 14.84 18.01 -11.80
CA PHE A 358 14.38 17.71 -13.15
C PHE A 358 12.86 17.77 -13.21
N THR A 359 12.33 18.47 -14.21
CA THR A 359 10.88 18.62 -14.40
C THR A 359 10.30 17.62 -15.40
N SER A 360 11.16 16.86 -16.08
CA SER A 360 10.77 15.83 -17.04
C SER A 360 11.75 14.66 -17.05
N MET A 361 11.27 13.49 -17.44
CA MET A 361 12.12 12.31 -17.63
C MET A 361 13.19 12.51 -18.69
N ASN A 362 12.89 13.21 -19.78
CA ASN A 362 13.88 13.45 -20.83
C ASN A 362 15.09 14.22 -20.28
N SER A 363 14.84 15.27 -19.47
CA SER A 363 15.92 16.03 -18.84
C SER A 363 16.72 15.21 -17.84
N LEU A 364 16.05 14.35 -17.05
CA LEU A 364 16.72 13.43 -16.13
C LEU A 364 17.55 12.40 -16.89
N GLN A 365 17.01 11.81 -17.95
CA GLN A 365 17.68 10.80 -18.77
C GLN A 365 18.92 11.36 -19.44
N ILE A 366 18.85 12.57 -20.02
CA ILE A 366 20.01 13.26 -20.59
C ILE A 366 21.10 13.45 -19.52
N TYR A 367 20.73 13.91 -18.33
CA TYR A 367 21.67 14.07 -17.22
C TYR A 367 22.29 12.72 -16.80
N MET A 368 21.47 11.68 -16.64
CA MET A 368 21.95 10.35 -16.28
C MET A 368 22.90 9.79 -17.35
N ASP A 369 22.58 10.02 -18.62
CA ASP A 369 23.41 9.61 -19.74
C ASP A 369 24.75 10.34 -19.73
N LEU A 370 24.75 11.66 -19.59
CA LEU A 370 25.97 12.48 -19.55
C LEU A 370 26.86 12.19 -18.33
N LYS A 371 26.26 12.03 -17.15
CA LYS A 371 27.00 11.87 -15.89
C LYS A 371 27.49 10.44 -15.66
N TYR A 372 26.71 9.44 -16.08
CA TYR A 372 27.00 8.04 -15.79
C TYR A 372 27.28 7.24 -17.06
N ASN A 373 26.40 7.27 -18.07
CA ASN A 373 26.55 6.36 -19.22
C ASN A 373 27.66 6.75 -20.21
N PHE A 374 27.91 8.03 -20.47
CA PHE A 374 28.98 8.47 -21.36
C PHE A 374 30.38 8.17 -20.78
N PRO A 375 30.67 8.45 -19.50
CA PRO A 375 31.90 8.00 -18.84
C PRO A 375 32.01 6.47 -18.78
N LEU A 376 30.90 5.76 -18.50
CA LEU A 376 30.86 4.30 -18.49
C LEU A 376 31.07 3.68 -19.88
N LYS A 377 30.63 4.33 -20.98
CA LYS A 377 30.92 3.87 -22.35
C LYS A 377 32.40 4.01 -22.68
N GLY A 378 33.11 5.00 -22.14
CA GLY A 378 34.57 5.09 -22.21
C GLY A 378 35.28 4.01 -21.37
N LEU A 379 34.73 3.67 -20.20
CA LEU A 379 35.23 2.61 -19.31
C LEU A 379 34.83 1.18 -19.73
N ARG A 380 33.79 1.00 -20.53
CA ARG A 380 33.32 -0.32 -21.01
C ARG A 380 34.34 -1.06 -21.87
N LEU A 381 35.27 -0.34 -22.51
CA LEU A 381 36.41 -0.95 -23.21
C LEU A 381 37.42 -1.59 -22.24
N ALA A 382 37.46 -1.14 -20.97
CA ALA A 382 38.31 -1.68 -19.91
C ALA A 382 37.57 -2.65 -18.97
N TYR A 383 36.25 -2.52 -18.81
CA TYR A 383 35.43 -3.29 -17.85
C TYR A 383 34.81 -4.59 -18.39
N ALA A 384 35.01 -4.93 -19.67
CA ALA A 384 34.51 -6.18 -20.25
C ALA A 384 35.11 -7.46 -19.61
N ILE A 385 36.12 -7.33 -18.74
CA ILE A 385 36.79 -8.44 -18.04
C ILE A 385 36.24 -8.69 -16.61
N LEU A 386 35.49 -7.74 -16.02
CA LEU A 386 35.01 -7.85 -14.64
C LEU A 386 33.49 -7.66 -14.58
N ARG A 387 32.73 -8.71 -14.88
CA ARG A 387 31.32 -8.80 -14.50
C ARG A 387 31.22 -9.25 -13.06
N HIS A 388 30.96 -8.31 -12.16
CA HIS A 388 30.29 -8.61 -10.90
C HIS A 388 29.03 -7.75 -10.76
N ASP A 389 28.06 -8.39 -10.14
CA ASP A 389 26.72 -7.94 -9.81
C ASP A 389 26.77 -6.67 -8.93
N ASP A 390 26.71 -5.50 -9.56
CA ASP A 390 26.69 -4.23 -8.85
C ASP A 390 25.24 -3.88 -8.47
N GLY A 391 24.96 -4.04 -7.17
CA GLY A 391 23.70 -3.74 -6.51
C GLY A 391 23.06 -2.44 -7.02
N GLY A 392 21.83 -2.59 -7.52
CA GLY A 392 21.13 -1.59 -8.32
C GLY A 392 21.14 -0.19 -7.76
N PHE A 393 21.50 0.77 -8.62
CA PHE A 393 21.03 2.14 -8.50
C PHE A 393 19.50 2.10 -8.55
N CYS A 394 18.86 2.29 -7.40
CA CYS A 394 17.44 2.56 -7.30
C CYS A 394 17.21 3.96 -7.87
N THR A 395 17.14 4.04 -9.19
CA THR A 395 16.52 5.18 -9.86
C THR A 395 15.05 5.07 -9.51
N ASP A 396 14.49 6.15 -8.97
CA ASP A 396 13.10 6.26 -8.51
C ASP A 396 12.07 6.23 -9.67
N MET A 397 12.39 5.49 -10.74
CA MET A 397 11.59 5.35 -11.96
C MET A 397 10.28 4.63 -11.69
N GLU A 398 10.23 3.70 -10.72
CA GLU A 398 8.99 3.00 -10.36
C GLU A 398 7.94 3.94 -9.75
N HIS A 399 8.38 5.01 -9.07
CA HIS A 399 7.48 6.03 -8.48
C HIS A 399 7.28 7.27 -9.37
N GLN A 400 7.92 7.32 -10.54
CA GLN A 400 7.78 8.41 -11.51
C GLN A 400 6.31 8.84 -11.75
N PRO A 401 5.33 7.92 -11.95
CA PRO A 401 3.95 8.30 -12.24
C PRO A 401 3.33 9.18 -11.15
N TYR A 402 3.76 8.99 -9.90
CA TYR A 402 3.27 9.73 -8.74
C TYR A 402 4.00 11.07 -8.57
N LEU A 403 5.32 11.10 -8.82
CA LEU A 403 6.14 12.32 -8.78
C LEU A 403 5.77 13.34 -9.87
N LEU A 404 5.19 12.87 -10.97
CA LEU A 404 4.75 13.69 -12.11
C LEU A 404 3.22 13.75 -12.23
N PHE A 405 2.49 13.24 -11.23
CA PHE A 405 1.03 13.22 -11.22
C PHE A 405 0.48 14.65 -11.23
N LYS A 406 -0.51 14.90 -12.12
CA LYS A 406 -1.12 16.23 -12.30
C LYS A 406 -2.55 16.29 -11.81
N GLY A 407 -2.98 15.29 -11.04
CA GLY A 407 -4.31 15.23 -10.46
C GLY A 407 -4.37 15.84 -9.06
N ARG A 408 -5.59 16.15 -8.63
CA ARG A 408 -5.98 16.40 -7.25
C ARG A 408 -7.17 15.52 -6.92
N PHE A 409 -7.21 14.99 -5.72
CA PHE A 409 -8.22 14.03 -5.29
C PHE A 409 -9.39 14.78 -4.64
N ASP A 410 -10.56 14.72 -5.26
CA ASP A 410 -11.78 15.25 -4.64
C ASP A 410 -12.06 14.49 -3.35
N ASP A 411 -12.31 15.24 -2.28
CA ASP A 411 -12.53 14.70 -0.94
C ASP A 411 -13.93 15.04 -0.42
N SER A 412 -14.90 15.23 -1.31
CA SER A 412 -16.22 15.75 -0.98
C SER A 412 -17.01 14.83 -0.04
N ASN A 413 -16.98 13.51 -0.24
CA ASN A 413 -17.57 12.53 0.68
C ASN A 413 -16.79 12.49 1.99
N THR A 414 -15.45 12.51 1.94
CA THR A 414 -14.61 12.54 3.14
C THR A 414 -14.84 13.81 3.97
N GLU A 415 -15.12 14.95 3.34
CA GLU A 415 -15.49 16.19 4.01
C GLU A 415 -16.89 16.09 4.64
N LYS A 416 -17.89 15.55 3.93
CA LYS A 416 -19.21 15.28 4.52
C LYS A 416 -19.10 14.37 5.75
N LEU A 417 -18.23 13.36 5.70
CA LEU A 417 -17.94 12.48 6.84
C LEU A 417 -17.33 13.27 8.00
N ARG A 418 -16.32 14.12 7.76
CA ARG A 418 -15.73 15.00 8.79
C ARG A 418 -16.75 15.92 9.44
N ILE A 419 -17.63 16.53 8.65
CA ILE A 419 -18.70 17.41 9.15
C ILE A 419 -19.64 16.62 10.07
N SER A 420 -20.04 15.41 9.65
CA SER A 420 -20.88 14.52 10.47
C SER A 420 -20.22 14.17 11.80
N VAL A 421 -18.94 13.76 11.78
CA VAL A 421 -18.15 13.44 12.98
C VAL A 421 -18.03 14.65 13.90
N LYS A 422 -17.76 15.85 13.35
CA LYS A 422 -17.66 17.09 14.14
C LYS A 422 -18.96 17.48 14.81
N ALA A 423 -20.10 17.18 14.20
CA ALA A 423 -21.42 17.48 14.76
C ALA A 423 -21.77 16.56 15.95
N ASN A 424 -21.21 15.36 15.99
CA ASN A 424 -21.37 14.45 17.11
C ASN A 424 -20.28 14.68 18.18
N VAL A 425 -20.66 15.22 19.34
CA VAL A 425 -19.73 15.60 20.42
C VAL A 425 -18.88 14.42 20.91
N LYS A 426 -19.43 13.19 20.91
CA LYS A 426 -18.67 11.98 21.32
C LYS A 426 -17.64 11.59 20.26
N GLU A 427 -18.02 11.61 19.00
CA GLU A 427 -17.15 11.22 17.88
C GLU A 427 -16.09 12.28 17.56
N LYS A 428 -16.40 13.57 17.74
CA LYS A 428 -15.48 14.70 17.50
C LYS A 428 -14.16 14.56 18.26
N ASN A 429 -14.21 14.05 19.49
CA ASN A 429 -13.01 13.85 20.32
C ASN A 429 -12.35 12.50 20.06
N MET A 430 -13.03 11.59 19.35
CA MET A 430 -12.59 10.22 19.09
C MET A 430 -11.91 10.09 17.73
N PHE A 431 -12.33 10.87 16.73
CA PHE A 431 -11.79 10.78 15.37
C PHE A 431 -11.18 12.09 14.89
N TYR A 432 -9.93 12.04 14.47
CA TYR A 432 -9.20 13.20 13.94
C TYR A 432 -8.48 12.88 12.63
N PHE A 433 -8.92 13.54 11.55
CA PHE A 433 -8.38 13.32 10.21
C PHE A 433 -8.56 14.55 9.31
N VAL A 434 -8.16 15.73 9.80
CA VAL A 434 -8.30 17.01 9.09
C VAL A 434 -6.93 17.45 8.52
N PRO A 435 -6.68 17.32 7.20
CA PRO A 435 -5.41 17.69 6.56
C PRO A 435 -4.96 19.12 6.82
N GLN A 436 -5.88 20.08 6.93
CA GLN A 436 -5.54 21.51 7.13
C GLN A 436 -4.86 21.80 8.47
N CYS A 437 -4.88 20.85 9.40
CA CYS A 437 -4.15 20.97 10.66
C CYS A 437 -2.70 20.50 10.55
N ILE A 438 -2.27 19.98 9.40
CA ILE A 438 -0.91 19.52 9.18
C ILE A 438 -0.04 20.74 8.88
N ASN A 439 0.90 21.04 9.78
CA ASN A 439 2.02 21.91 9.45
C ASN A 439 3.10 21.06 8.77
N TRP A 440 3.24 21.16 7.45
CA TRP A 440 4.17 20.32 6.70
C TRP A 440 5.63 20.51 7.12
N ASP A 441 6.05 21.72 7.49
CA ASP A 441 7.42 22.00 7.92
C ASP A 441 7.73 21.23 9.22
N ASP A 442 6.87 21.39 10.22
CA ASP A 442 7.00 20.72 11.51
C ASP A 442 6.87 19.20 11.36
N TYR A 443 5.87 18.74 10.61
CA TYR A 443 5.61 17.34 10.39
C TYR A 443 6.81 16.64 9.75
N PHE A 444 7.38 17.15 8.66
CA PHE A 444 8.51 16.46 8.03
C PHE A 444 9.81 16.59 8.83
N MET A 445 10.11 17.78 9.35
CA MET A 445 11.41 18.03 9.99
C MET A 445 11.50 17.43 11.40
N ASN A 446 10.40 17.43 12.15
CA ASN A 446 10.40 17.06 13.57
C ASN A 446 9.67 15.74 13.86
N ILE A 447 8.82 15.24 12.95
CA ILE A 447 8.06 13.99 13.17
C ILE A 447 8.47 12.90 12.17
N HIS A 448 8.23 13.09 10.88
CA HIS A 448 8.36 12.04 9.88
C HIS A 448 9.81 11.63 9.60
N LEU A 449 10.72 12.57 9.32
CA LEU A 449 12.12 12.23 9.05
C LEU A 449 12.84 11.66 10.29
N PRO A 450 12.70 12.23 11.51
CA PRO A 450 13.20 11.60 12.73
C PRO A 450 12.59 10.21 12.99
N GLY A 451 11.29 10.04 12.72
CA GLY A 451 10.60 8.75 12.81
C GLY A 451 11.17 7.72 11.83
N LEU A 452 11.36 8.09 10.57
CA LEU A 452 12.01 7.25 9.56
C LEU A 452 13.41 6.81 9.99
N MET A 453 14.18 7.72 10.59
CA MET A 453 15.48 7.38 11.16
C MET A 453 15.37 6.38 12.30
N THR A 454 14.40 6.55 13.19
CA THR A 454 14.26 5.73 14.41
C THR A 454 13.73 4.33 14.12
N PHE A 455 12.76 4.20 13.22
CA PHE A 455 12.01 2.95 13.04
C PHE A 455 12.41 2.15 11.80
N VAL A 456 13.19 2.72 10.87
CA VAL A 456 13.47 2.10 9.56
C VAL A 456 14.94 2.08 9.19
N LEU A 457 15.68 3.16 9.45
CA LEU A 457 17.07 3.30 8.98
C LEU A 457 18.15 3.01 10.03
N ASN A 458 17.81 3.07 11.31
CA ASN A 458 18.64 2.61 12.44
C ASN A 458 18.23 1.19 12.83
#